data_AF-A0A1N6MR14-F1
#
_entry.id   AF-A0A1N6MR14-F1
#
_cell.length_a   1.000
_cell.length_b   1.000
_cell.length_c   1.000
_cell.angle_alpha   90.00
_cell.angle_beta   90.00
_cell.angle_gamma   90.00
#
_symmetry.space_group_name_H-M   'P 1'
#
loop_
_entity.id
_entity.type
_entity.pdbx_description
1 polymer ?
#
loop_
_entity_poly.entity_id
_entity_poly.type
_entity_poly.pdbx_seq_one_letter_code
_entity_poly.pdbx_strand_id
1 'polypeptide(L)'
;MMKKILLAFMLSLFSFVSFADDATIFETKTYHIAIYNLCPEGYVSCEDVKSVVKNKKKHTSLIMKGSTMNRDCDTGSCSFYGYKFKSKGITYTIYQQGILYISKDKKVLFSEEGTFRY
;
A
#
# COMPACT_ATOMS: atom_id res chain seq x y z
N MET A 1 4.28 27.96 -52.81
CA MET A 1 3.27 26.91 -53.08
C MET A 1 3.00 26.15 -51.79
N MET A 2 1.80 26.29 -51.23
CA MET A 2 1.40 25.79 -49.91
C MET A 2 0.86 24.36 -50.02
N LYS A 3 1.50 23.40 -49.37
CA LYS A 3 0.96 22.04 -49.24
C LYS A 3 0.16 21.98 -47.94
N LYS A 4 -1.17 22.07 -48.06
CA LYS A 4 -2.12 21.90 -46.96
C LYS A 4 -2.01 20.45 -46.47
N ILE A 5 -1.30 20.22 -45.38
CA ILE A 5 -1.27 18.91 -44.72
C ILE A 5 -2.48 18.87 -43.80
N LEU A 6 -3.42 17.98 -44.13
CA LEU A 6 -4.62 17.68 -43.36
C LEU A 6 -4.23 17.38 -41.90
N LEU A 7 -4.78 18.16 -40.96
CA LEU A 7 -4.79 17.84 -39.54
C LEU A 7 -5.65 16.57 -39.36
N ALA A 8 -5.00 15.42 -39.21
CA ALA A 8 -5.66 14.23 -38.69
C ALA A 8 -5.80 14.39 -37.17
N PHE A 9 -6.97 14.87 -36.74
CA PHE A 9 -7.40 14.95 -35.35
C PHE A 9 -7.69 13.52 -34.85
N MET A 10 -6.63 12.73 -34.61
CA MET A 10 -6.76 11.44 -33.94
C MET A 10 -6.93 11.73 -32.44
N LEU A 11 -8.16 12.01 -32.04
CA LEU A 11 -8.57 12.14 -30.66
C LEU A 11 -8.58 10.73 -30.04
N SER A 12 -7.39 10.21 -29.69
CA SER A 12 -7.29 8.99 -28.90
C SER A 12 -7.84 9.31 -27.52
N LEU A 13 -9.08 8.89 -27.28
CA LEU A 13 -9.68 8.75 -25.96
C LEU A 13 -8.80 7.79 -25.15
N PHE A 14 -7.76 8.33 -24.49
CA PHE A 14 -7.19 7.66 -23.33
C PHE A 14 -8.26 7.72 -22.26
N SER A 15 -9.11 6.69 -22.24
CA SER A 15 -9.97 6.38 -21.11
C SER A 15 -9.03 6.14 -19.93
N PHE A 16 -8.79 7.18 -19.12
CA PHE A 16 -8.25 7.01 -17.80
C PHE A 16 -9.32 6.24 -17.01
N VAL A 17 -9.19 4.92 -16.97
CA VAL A 17 -9.95 4.09 -16.04
C VAL A 17 -9.42 4.45 -14.66
N SER A 18 -10.06 5.43 -14.02
CA SER A 18 -9.82 5.75 -12.62
C SER A 18 -10.44 4.62 -11.80
N PHE A 19 -9.65 3.58 -11.52
CA PHE A 19 -9.97 2.71 -10.40
C PHE A 19 -9.87 3.58 -9.15
N ALA A 20 -11.03 3.96 -8.59
CA ALA A 20 -11.14 4.46 -7.23
C ALA A 20 -10.85 3.27 -6.32
N ASP A 21 -9.57 2.95 -6.20
CA ASP A 21 -9.09 1.88 -5.34
C ASP A 21 -9.16 2.43 -3.92
N ASP A 22 -10.12 1.91 -3.13
CA ASP A 22 -10.42 2.40 -1.79
C ASP A 22 -9.21 2.13 -0.89
N ALA A 23 -8.46 3.19 -0.60
CA ALA A 23 -7.18 3.07 0.04
C ALA A 23 -7.38 3.09 1.56
N THR A 24 -6.98 2.03 2.24
CA THR A 24 -6.84 2.09 3.69
C THR A 24 -5.65 2.98 4.04
N ILE A 25 -5.88 4.03 4.80
CA ILE A 25 -4.84 4.97 5.24
C ILE A 25 -4.42 4.62 6.66
N PHE A 26 -3.13 4.41 6.87
CA PHE A 26 -2.53 4.32 8.20
C PHE A 26 -1.68 5.56 8.49
N GLU A 27 -2.08 6.33 9.49
CA GLU A 27 -1.43 7.57 9.90
C GLU A 27 -0.74 7.42 11.25
N THR A 28 0.48 7.90 11.34
CA THR A 28 1.29 7.97 12.58
C THR A 28 1.81 9.39 12.76
N LYS A 29 2.60 9.67 13.80
CA LYS A 29 3.25 10.99 13.89
C LYS A 29 4.28 11.21 12.76
N THR A 30 4.97 10.18 12.29
CA THR A 30 6.10 10.32 11.34
C THR A 30 5.77 9.84 9.93
N TYR A 31 4.76 8.99 9.74
CA TYR A 31 4.43 8.35 8.47
C TYR A 31 2.96 8.53 8.07
N HIS A 32 2.75 8.69 6.77
CA HIS A 32 1.47 8.54 6.07
C HIS A 32 1.59 7.34 5.13
N ILE A 33 0.73 6.34 5.29
CA ILE A 33 0.80 5.09 4.56
C ILE A 33 -0.55 4.86 3.88
N ALA A 34 -0.59 4.89 2.56
CA ALA A 34 -1.75 4.43 1.79
C ALA A 34 -1.55 2.95 1.45
N ILE A 35 -2.59 2.13 1.63
CA ILE A 35 -2.58 0.68 1.44
C ILE A 35 -3.71 0.31 0.47
N TYR A 36 -3.37 -0.44 -0.57
CA TYR A 36 -4.25 -0.86 -1.65
C TYR A 36 -4.27 -2.38 -1.69
N ASN A 37 -5.42 -2.98 -1.43
CA ASN A 37 -5.60 -4.43 -1.49
C ASN A 37 -6.03 -4.78 -2.92
N LEU A 38 -5.13 -5.38 -3.70
CA LEU A 38 -5.36 -5.68 -5.12
C LEU A 38 -5.88 -7.11 -5.35
N CYS A 39 -6.23 -7.81 -4.27
CA CYS A 39 -6.85 -9.13 -4.35
C CYS A 39 -8.35 -9.00 -4.58
N PRO A 40 -9.00 -10.02 -5.18
CA PRO A 40 -10.45 -10.04 -5.31
C PRO A 40 -11.15 -9.88 -3.96
N GLU A 41 -12.36 -9.31 -3.97
CA GLU A 41 -13.17 -9.18 -2.76
C GLU A 41 -13.43 -10.54 -2.10
N GLY A 42 -13.52 -10.54 -0.76
CA GLY A 42 -13.77 -11.74 0.04
C GLY A 42 -12.52 -12.53 0.45
N TYR A 43 -11.32 -12.16 -0.03
CA TYR A 43 -10.07 -12.79 0.38
C TYR A 43 -9.52 -12.19 1.67
N VAL A 44 -9.49 -12.99 2.73
CA VAL A 44 -8.95 -12.58 4.05
C VAL A 44 -7.41 -12.57 4.05
N SER A 45 -6.81 -13.42 3.22
CA SER A 45 -5.37 -13.43 2.94
C SER A 45 -5.13 -12.85 1.54
N CYS A 46 -4.33 -11.80 1.47
CA CYS A 46 -3.97 -11.14 0.23
C CYS A 46 -2.44 -10.99 0.12
N GLU A 47 -1.86 -11.58 -0.93
CA GLU A 47 -0.41 -11.53 -1.21
C GLU A 47 -0.05 -10.41 -2.20
N ASP A 48 -1.03 -9.71 -2.78
CA ASP A 48 -0.82 -8.56 -3.67
C ASP A 48 -1.41 -7.30 -3.04
N VAL A 49 -0.74 -6.82 -1.99
CA VAL A 49 -1.02 -5.53 -1.37
C VAL A 49 0.03 -4.53 -1.84
N LYS A 50 -0.42 -3.37 -2.31
CA LYS A 50 0.48 -2.26 -2.68
C LYS A 50 0.40 -1.17 -1.63
N SER A 51 1.52 -0.54 -1.30
CA SER A 51 1.54 0.60 -0.40
C SER A 51 2.38 1.75 -0.91
N VAL A 52 1.92 2.97 -0.62
CA VAL A 52 2.69 4.21 -0.76
C VAL A 52 3.00 4.72 0.65
N VAL A 53 4.26 4.61 1.05
CA VAL A 53 4.75 5.04 2.37
C VAL A 53 5.46 6.37 2.24
N LYS A 54 4.93 7.40 2.89
CA LYS A 54 5.53 8.74 2.98
C LYS A 54 6.06 8.99 4.39
N ASN A 55 7.35 9.33 4.50
CA ASN A 55 7.93 9.83 5.74
C ASN A 55 7.76 11.36 5.79
N LYS A 56 6.91 11.84 6.70
CA LYS A 56 6.52 13.26 6.84
C LYS A 56 7.69 14.15 7.25
N LYS A 57 8.63 13.62 8.04
CA LYS A 57 9.81 14.38 8.53
C LYS A 57 10.91 14.50 7.48
N LYS A 58 11.12 13.45 6.68
CA LYS A 58 12.17 13.38 5.67
C LYS A 58 11.70 13.77 4.27
N HIS A 59 10.41 14.03 4.09
CA HIS A 59 9.78 14.32 2.79
C HIS A 59 10.12 13.27 1.71
N THR A 60 10.24 12.01 2.12
CA THR A 60 10.56 10.88 1.22
C THR A 60 9.34 9.99 1.03
N SER A 61 9.24 9.37 -0.14
CA SER A 61 8.17 8.43 -0.49
C SER A 61 8.76 7.15 -1.06
N LEU A 62 8.12 6.02 -0.76
CA LEU A 62 8.49 4.70 -1.25
C LEU A 62 7.23 3.90 -1.59
N ILE A 63 7.23 3.24 -2.74
CA ILE A 63 6.19 2.29 -3.13
C ILE A 63 6.69 0.89 -2.80
N MET A 64 5.87 0.09 -2.14
CA MET A 64 6.20 -1.28 -1.76
C MET A 64 5.07 -2.23 -2.12
N LYS A 65 5.45 -3.47 -2.48
CA LYS A 65 4.55 -4.61 -2.45
C LYS A 65 4.63 -5.29 -1.08
N GLY A 66 3.52 -5.89 -0.68
CA GLY A 66 3.39 -6.58 0.58
C GLY A 66 2.19 -7.51 0.58
N SER A 67 1.88 -8.01 1.76
CA SER A 67 0.81 -8.95 1.99
C SER A 67 0.03 -8.57 3.25
N THR A 68 -1.17 -9.11 3.40
CA THR A 68 -1.81 -9.20 4.71
C THR A 68 -1.05 -10.21 5.57
N MET A 69 -1.25 -10.09 6.88
CA MET A 69 -0.86 -11.07 7.87
C MET A 69 -2.13 -11.59 8.50
N ASN A 70 -2.21 -12.90 8.67
CA ASN A 70 -3.32 -13.55 9.34
C ASN A 70 -2.79 -14.44 10.47
N ARG A 71 -3.64 -14.71 11.47
CA ARG A 71 -3.35 -15.63 12.58
C ARG A 71 -4.46 -16.66 12.68
N ASP A 72 -4.15 -17.75 13.39
CA ASP A 72 -5.10 -18.80 13.77
C ASP A 72 -5.79 -19.49 12.58
N CYS A 73 -5.17 -19.45 11.39
CA CYS A 73 -5.74 -20.04 10.17
C CYS A 73 -5.83 -21.58 10.26
N ASP A 74 -4.98 -22.23 11.07
CA ASP A 74 -5.00 -23.69 11.28
C ASP A 74 -6.17 -24.16 12.14
N THR A 75 -6.72 -23.28 12.99
CA THR A 75 -7.86 -23.60 13.87
C THR A 75 -9.21 -23.21 13.25
N GLY A 76 -9.19 -22.75 12.00
CA GLY A 76 -10.38 -22.36 11.23
C GLY A 76 -10.73 -20.87 11.32
N SER A 77 -10.18 -20.11 12.27
CA SER A 77 -10.35 -18.66 12.33
C SER A 77 -9.14 -17.96 11.70
N CYS A 78 -9.13 -17.74 10.39
CA CYS A 78 -8.04 -17.01 9.75
C CYS A 78 -8.23 -15.49 9.94
N SER A 79 -7.93 -14.98 11.13
CA SER A 79 -8.19 -13.59 11.49
C SER A 79 -7.14 -12.66 10.88
N PHE A 80 -7.58 -11.53 10.30
CA PHE A 80 -6.68 -10.45 9.90
C PHE A 80 -5.88 -9.97 11.11
N TYR A 81 -4.58 -9.73 10.90
CA TYR A 81 -3.65 -9.32 11.95
C TYR A 81 -2.84 -8.06 11.59
N GLY A 82 -2.80 -7.71 10.30
CA GLY A 82 -2.11 -6.52 9.83
C GLY A 82 -1.55 -6.67 8.42
N TYR A 83 -0.59 -5.80 8.10
CA TYR A 83 0.11 -5.76 6.82
C TYR A 83 1.61 -5.90 6.99
N LYS A 84 2.28 -6.46 5.99
CA LYS A 84 3.72 -6.63 5.95
C LYS A 84 4.27 -6.24 4.58
N PHE A 85 5.18 -5.27 4.57
CA PHE A 85 5.87 -4.79 3.38
C PHE A 85 7.38 -4.97 3.53
N LYS A 86 8.06 -5.28 2.42
CA LYS A 86 9.52 -5.48 2.43
C LYS A 86 10.18 -4.64 1.34
N SER A 87 11.26 -3.96 1.69
CA SER A 87 12.11 -3.23 0.73
C SER A 87 13.55 -3.19 1.21
N LYS A 88 14.48 -3.62 0.35
CA LYS A 88 15.94 -3.55 0.57
C LYS A 88 16.40 -4.08 1.96
N GLY A 89 15.84 -5.21 2.40
CA GLY A 89 16.15 -5.83 3.70
C GLY A 89 15.47 -5.18 4.92
N ILE A 90 14.68 -4.12 4.74
CA ILE A 90 13.84 -3.52 5.77
C ILE A 90 12.42 -4.11 5.66
N THR A 91 11.84 -4.48 6.79
CA THR A 91 10.45 -4.94 6.89
C THR A 91 9.62 -3.91 7.65
N TYR A 92 8.54 -3.46 7.03
CA TYR A 92 7.52 -2.61 7.62
C TYR A 92 6.32 -3.48 7.98
N THR A 93 5.98 -3.53 9.25
CA THR A 93 4.85 -4.31 9.75
C THR A 93 3.86 -3.35 10.38
N ILE A 94 2.62 -3.35 9.91
CA ILE A 94 1.53 -2.53 10.45
C ILE A 94 0.54 -3.48 11.07
N TYR A 95 0.44 -3.49 12.39
CA TYR A 95 -0.50 -4.35 13.10
C TYR A 95 -1.88 -3.71 13.15
N GLN A 96 -2.93 -4.52 13.08
CA GLN A 96 -4.32 -4.07 13.17
C GLN A 96 -4.60 -3.25 14.44
N GLN A 97 -3.89 -3.55 15.54
CA GLN A 97 -3.96 -2.80 16.81
C GLN A 97 -3.40 -1.37 16.75
N GLY A 98 -2.97 -0.88 15.58
CA GLY A 98 -2.58 0.51 15.39
C GLY A 98 -1.10 0.78 15.63
N ILE A 99 -0.21 -0.18 15.33
CA ILE A 99 1.23 -0.05 15.58
C ILE A 99 2.03 -0.34 14.31
N LEU A 100 2.93 0.57 13.94
CA LEU A 100 3.93 0.37 12.90
C LEU A 100 5.27 -0.03 13.50
N TYR A 101 5.80 -1.18 13.08
CA TYR A 101 7.18 -1.60 13.31
C TYR A 101 8.01 -1.51 12.03
N ILE A 102 9.21 -0.96 12.13
CA ILE A 102 10.22 -1.02 11.06
C ILE A 102 11.39 -1.82 11.61
N SER A 103 11.73 -2.91 10.93
CA SER A 103 12.74 -3.86 11.38
C SER A 103 13.74 -4.19 10.28
N LYS A 104 14.95 -4.56 10.70
CA LYS A 104 16.01 -5.10 9.84
C LYS A 104 16.58 -6.34 10.53
N ASP A 105 16.71 -7.44 9.79
CA ASP A 105 17.26 -8.70 10.31
C ASP A 105 16.59 -9.15 11.63
N LYS A 106 15.25 -9.03 11.68
CA LYS A 106 14.38 -9.32 12.84
C LYS A 106 14.57 -8.39 14.05
N LYS A 107 15.50 -7.44 14.01
CA LYS A 107 15.64 -6.40 15.03
C LYS A 107 14.73 -5.22 14.71
N VAL A 108 13.86 -4.84 15.65
CA VAL A 108 13.05 -3.63 15.54
C VAL A 108 13.98 -2.41 15.67
N LEU A 109 13.95 -1.55 14.66
CA LEU A 109 14.72 -0.31 14.62
C LEU A 109 13.87 0.89 15.01
N PHE A 110 12.56 0.80 14.78
CA PHE A 110 11.61 1.88 15.03
C PHE A 110 10.21 1.30 15.28
N SER A 111 9.47 1.95 16.17
CA SER A 111 8.07 1.66 16.45
C SER A 111 7.32 2.98 16.65
N GLU A 112 6.11 3.07 16.12
CA GLU A 112 5.24 4.23 16.33
C GLU A 112 3.78 3.79 16.28
N GLU A 113 2.97 4.34 17.18
CA GLU A 113 1.51 4.17 17.17
C GLU A 113 0.89 5.02 16.06
N GLY A 114 -0.27 4.55 15.59
CA GLY A 114 -1.03 5.19 14.54
C GLY A 114 -2.48 4.76 14.51
N THR A 115 -3.20 5.26 13.50
CA THR A 115 -4.64 5.05 13.35
C THR A 115 -4.96 4.74 11.90
N PHE A 116 -5.85 3.77 11.71
CA PHE A 116 -6.42 3.46 10.42
C PHE A 116 -7.57 4.42 10.10
N ARG A 117 -7.65 4.84 8.84
CA ARG A 117 -8.79 5.53 8.24
C ARG A 117 -9.17 4.74 6.99
N TYR A 118 -10.44 4.44 6.88
CA TYR A 118 -11.06 3.77 5.75
C TYR A 118 -11.85 4.83 4.99
#